data_AF-A0A1B9AUQ0-F1
#
_entry.id   AF-A0A1B9AUQ0-F1
#
_cell.length_a   1.000
_cell.length_b   1.000
_cell.length_c   1.000
_cell.angle_alpha   90.00
_cell.angle_beta   90.00
_cell.angle_gamma   90.00
#
_symmetry.space_group_name_H-M   'P 1'
#
loop_
_entity.id
_entity.type
_entity.pdbx_description
1 polymer ?
#
loop_
_entity_poly.entity_id
_entity_poly.type
_entity_poly.pdbx_seq_one_letter_code
_entity_poly.pdbx_strand_id
1 'polypeptide(L)'
;MDRSFERKIIYIASGWQIVTGMITMFFYSMYVKQQGANLEHLQIPEQMGVQSLFDSMFTYTVTYGLFFVIIGVLNVIFAKRILKDDTLQHKLPLYWILLAIVCYFLSDYISLAFLMMGAVIALAKNKPIQAYRANQK
;
A
#
# COMPACT_ATOMS: atom_id res chain seq x y z
N MET A 1 -18.89 -14.50 -14.44
CA MET A 1 -17.47 -14.86 -14.23
C MET A 1 -17.03 -14.36 -12.87
N ASP A 2 -16.67 -15.29 -11.98
CA ASP A 2 -16.35 -15.00 -10.58
C ASP A 2 -15.03 -14.21 -10.45
N ARG A 3 -15.03 -13.17 -9.61
CA ARG A 3 -13.87 -12.34 -9.27
C ARG A 3 -13.31 -12.65 -7.87
N SER A 4 -13.66 -13.79 -7.27
CA SER A 4 -13.17 -14.20 -5.93
C SER A 4 -11.65 -14.25 -5.82
N PHE A 5 -10.95 -14.68 -6.88
CA PHE A 5 -9.49 -14.75 -6.90
C PHE A 5 -8.84 -13.36 -6.84
N GLU A 6 -9.37 -12.38 -7.59
CA GLU A 6 -8.93 -10.98 -7.53
C GLU A 6 -9.13 -10.42 -6.13
N ARG A 7 -10.30 -10.66 -5.51
CA ARG A 7 -10.59 -10.23 -4.14
C ARG A 7 -9.56 -10.78 -3.15
N LYS A 8 -9.25 -12.07 -3.23
CA LYS A 8 -8.26 -12.72 -2.34
C LYS A 8 -6.87 -12.10 -2.49
N ILE A 9 -6.40 -11.90 -3.72
CA ILE A 9 -5.09 -11.27 -3.98
C ILE A 9 -5.04 -9.86 -3.39
N ILE A 10 -6.07 -9.06 -3.61
CA ILE A 10 -6.09 -7.68 -3.10
C ILE A 10 -6.20 -7.65 -1.58
N TYR A 11 -6.92 -8.60 -0.95
CA TYR A 11 -6.92 -8.72 0.51
C TYR A 11 -5.55 -9.10 1.07
N ILE A 12 -4.81 -9.98 0.41
CA ILE A 12 -3.44 -10.32 0.82
C ILE A 12 -2.53 -9.09 0.70
N ALA A 13 -2.59 -8.37 -0.43
CA ALA A 13 -1.85 -7.11 -0.63
C ALA A 13 -2.18 -6.08 0.46
N SER A 14 -3.47 -5.92 0.76
CA SER A 14 -3.94 -4.97 1.77
C SER A 14 -3.48 -5.36 3.18
N GLY A 15 -3.56 -6.64 3.52
CA GLY A 15 -3.07 -7.16 4.79
C GLY A 15 -1.58 -6.91 4.96
N TRP A 16 -0.80 -7.14 3.91
CA TRP A 16 0.62 -6.83 3.89
C TRP A 16 0.89 -5.33 4.11
N GLN A 17 0.22 -4.44 3.37
CA GLN A 17 0.36 -2.98 3.53
C GLN A 17 0.04 -2.50 4.94
N ILE A 18 -1.00 -3.04 5.57
CA ILE A 18 -1.36 -2.69 6.94
C ILE A 18 -0.28 -3.17 7.91
N VAL A 19 0.21 -4.40 7.75
CA VAL A 19 1.28 -4.94 8.60
C VAL A 19 2.57 -4.15 8.45
N THR A 20 3.01 -3.85 7.23
CA THR A 20 4.23 -3.05 6.99
C THR A 20 4.08 -1.61 7.49
N GLY A 21 2.90 -1.01 7.29
CA GLY A 21 2.57 0.30 7.84
C GLY A 21 2.66 0.34 9.37
N MET A 22 2.08 -0.66 10.06
CA MET A 22 2.18 -0.78 11.52
C MET A 22 3.62 -1.01 11.98
N ILE A 23 4.37 -1.90 11.33
CA ILE A 23 5.78 -2.16 11.69
C ILE A 23 6.59 -0.87 11.55
N THR A 24 6.42 -0.13 10.46
CA THR A 24 7.13 1.13 10.23
C THR A 24 6.73 2.19 11.25
N MET A 25 5.43 2.33 11.51
CA MET A 25 4.89 3.33 12.41
C MET A 25 5.31 3.13 13.87
N PHE A 26 5.40 1.88 14.35
CA PHE A 26 5.70 1.61 15.75
C PHE A 26 7.15 1.20 16.01
N PHE A 27 7.68 0.26 15.23
CA PHE A 27 9.02 -0.28 15.49
C PHE A 27 10.10 0.62 14.90
N TYR A 28 9.97 0.98 13.62
CA TYR A 28 10.99 1.78 12.96
C TYR A 28 11.05 3.21 13.51
N SER A 29 9.90 3.84 13.76
CA SER A 29 9.87 5.17 14.36
C SER A 29 10.51 5.19 15.75
N MET A 30 10.21 4.20 16.60
CA MET A 30 10.79 4.12 17.94
C MET A 30 12.30 3.88 17.90
N TYR A 31 12.76 3.06 16.95
CA TYR A 31 14.19 2.86 16.70
C TYR A 31 14.90 4.16 16.30
N VAL A 32 14.31 4.95 15.40
CA VAL A 32 14.84 6.28 15.02
C VAL A 32 14.93 7.19 16.25
N LYS A 33 13.88 7.21 17.08
CA LYS A 33 13.85 8.05 18.29
C LYS A 33 14.91 7.63 19.33
N GLN A 34 15.13 6.32 19.50
CA GLN A 34 16.15 5.81 20.43
C GLN A 34 17.58 6.16 19.98
N GLN A 35 17.86 6.14 18.68
CA GLN A 35 19.16 6.57 18.18
C GLN A 35 19.45 8.05 18.45
N GLY A 36 18.43 8.92 18.37
CA GLY A 36 18.58 10.33 18.74
C GLY A 36 18.78 10.58 20.23
N ALA A 37 18.36 9.66 21.10
CA ALA A 37 18.51 9.81 22.56
C ALA A 37 19.92 9.45 23.07
N ASN A 38 20.68 8.64 22.33
CA ASN A 38 22.01 8.16 22.74
C ASN A 38 23.15 9.17 22.47
N LEU A 39 22.84 10.46 22.26
CA LEU A 39 23.80 11.49 21.86
C LEU A 39 24.37 12.29 23.04
N GLU A 40 24.50 11.67 24.21
CA GLU A 40 24.96 12.32 25.46
C GLU A 40 26.40 12.87 25.41
N HIS A 41 27.16 12.58 24.35
CA HIS A 41 28.58 12.93 24.20
C HIS A 41 28.82 14.22 23.39
N LEU A 42 27.77 14.87 22.87
CA LEU A 42 27.87 16.10 22.07
C LEU A 42 27.73 17.37 22.92
N GLN A 43 28.30 18.49 22.47
CA GLN A 43 28.07 19.80 23.10
C GLN A 43 26.60 20.22 22.93
N ILE A 44 26.04 20.94 23.91
CA ILE A 44 24.61 21.32 23.98
C ILE A 44 24.04 21.88 22.65
N PRO A 45 24.73 22.77 21.89
CA PRO A 45 24.19 23.28 20.63
C PRO A 45 24.09 22.23 19.52
N GLU A 46 25.06 21.32 19.44
CA GLU A 46 25.08 20.22 18.46
C GLU A 46 24.01 19.19 18.80
N GLN A 47 23.82 18.91 20.09
CA GLN A 47 22.79 18.00 20.58
C GLN A 47 21.38 18.45 20.18
N MET A 48 21.07 19.75 20.31
CA MET A 48 19.77 20.31 19.92
C MET A 48 19.50 20.18 18.41
N GLY A 49 20.51 20.47 17.57
CA GLY A 49 20.38 20.37 16.12
C GLY A 49 20.12 18.93 15.66
N VAL A 50 20.86 17.97 16.22
CA VAL A 50 20.72 16.56 15.87
C VAL A 50 19.39 16.00 16.39
N GLN A 51 18.97 16.37 17.60
CA GLN A 51 17.68 15.94 18.15
C GLN A 51 16.49 16.40 17.30
N SER A 52 16.52 17.63 16.79
CA SER A 52 15.48 18.15 15.88
C SER A 52 15.38 17.34 14.56
N LEU A 53 16.51 16.88 14.03
CA LEU A 53 16.52 15.99 12.85
C LEU A 53 15.86 14.65 13.18
N PHE A 54 16.20 14.02 14.31
CA PHE A 54 15.60 12.75 14.72
C PHE A 54 14.10 12.86 14.99
N ASP A 55 13.63 13.95 15.59
CA ASP A 55 12.19 14.20 15.78
C ASP A 55 11.46 14.39 14.44
N SER A 56 12.11 15.05 13.47
CA SER A 56 11.59 15.19 12.12
C SER A 56 11.51 13.84 11.40
N MET A 57 12.55 13.01 11.51
CA MET A 57 12.57 11.65 10.95
C MET A 57 11.56 10.72 11.62
N PHE A 58 11.35 10.86 12.93
CA PHE A 58 10.31 10.14 13.66
C PHE A 58 8.93 10.48 13.08
N THR A 59 8.60 11.78 13.01
CA THR A 59 7.31 12.25 12.48
C THR A 59 7.08 11.81 11.03
N TYR A 60 8.13 11.90 10.20
CA TYR A 60 8.09 11.44 8.82
C TYR A 60 7.78 9.93 8.74
N THR A 61 8.49 9.12 9.52
CA THR A 61 8.31 7.66 9.57
C THR A 61 6.89 7.28 10.00
N VAL A 62 6.37 7.93 11.05
CA VAL A 62 5.02 7.68 11.56
C VAL A 62 3.97 8.03 10.50
N THR A 63 4.12 9.17 9.85
CA THR A 63 3.20 9.63 8.80
C THR A 63 3.23 8.67 7.61
N TYR A 64 4.42 8.24 7.20
CA TYR A 64 4.61 7.26 6.14
C TYR A 64 3.94 5.91 6.46
N GLY A 65 4.14 5.39 7.68
CA GLY A 65 3.48 4.16 8.12
C GLY A 65 1.96 4.28 8.13
N LEU A 66 1.43 5.44 8.55
CA LEU A 66 -0.01 5.72 8.52
C LEU A 66 -0.59 5.70 7.10
N PHE A 67 0.12 6.26 6.11
CA PHE A 67 -0.31 6.21 4.71
C PHE A 67 -0.48 4.76 4.22
N PHE A 68 0.46 3.87 4.56
CA PHE A 68 0.36 2.45 4.21
C PHE A 68 -0.88 1.79 4.80
N VAL A 69 -1.18 2.07 6.08
CA VAL A 69 -2.39 1.55 6.74
C VAL A 69 -3.65 2.06 6.05
N ILE A 70 -3.73 3.37 5.76
CA ILE A 70 -4.89 3.96 5.08
C ILE A 70 -5.09 3.34 3.69
N ILE A 71 -4.02 3.23 2.90
CA ILE A 71 -4.07 2.63 1.57
C ILE A 71 -4.54 1.16 1.64
N GLY A 72 -4.01 0.38 2.58
CA GLY A 72 -4.42 -1.00 2.80
C GLY A 72 -5.91 -1.10 3.13
N VAL A 73 -6.41 -0.24 4.03
CA VAL A 73 -7.86 -0.20 4.36
C VAL A 73 -8.71 0.18 3.15
N LEU A 74 -8.29 1.17 2.36
CA LEU A 74 -9.00 1.56 1.14
C LEU A 74 -9.06 0.41 0.13
N ASN A 75 -7.98 -0.33 -0.03
CA ASN A 75 -7.94 -1.51 -0.92
C ASN A 75 -8.91 -2.60 -0.47
N VAL A 76 -9.06 -2.85 0.84
CA VAL A 76 -10.10 -3.75 1.39
C VAL A 76 -11.50 -3.26 1.03
N ILE A 77 -11.76 -1.96 1.21
CA ILE A 77 -13.08 -1.37 0.91
C ILE A 77 -13.38 -1.50 -0.59
N PHE A 78 -12.42 -1.22 -1.45
CA PHE A 78 -12.57 -1.31 -2.90
C PHE A 78 -12.80 -2.75 -3.37
N ALA A 79 -12.04 -3.72 -2.85
CA ALA A 79 -12.23 -5.13 -3.14
C ALA A 79 -13.61 -5.64 -2.66
N LYS A 80 -14.13 -5.13 -1.54
CA LYS A 80 -15.44 -5.54 -1.00
C LYS A 80 -16.64 -4.88 -1.68
N ARG A 81 -16.56 -3.56 -1.95
CA ARG A 81 -17.73 -2.77 -2.40
C ARG A 81 -17.77 -2.50 -3.89
N ILE A 82 -16.61 -2.40 -4.55
CA ILE A 82 -16.52 -1.93 -5.94
C ILE A 82 -16.31 -3.11 -6.89
N LEU A 83 -15.56 -4.14 -6.49
CA LEU A 83 -15.28 -5.31 -7.31
C LEU A 83 -16.51 -6.26 -7.38
N LYS A 84 -17.43 -5.97 -8.30
CA LYS A 84 -18.63 -6.76 -8.59
C LYS A 84 -18.40 -7.75 -9.71
N ASP A 85 -18.96 -8.94 -9.54
CA ASP A 85 -18.91 -10.00 -10.55
C ASP A 85 -19.66 -9.56 -11.83
N ASP A 86 -19.21 -10.08 -12.99
CA ASP A 86 -19.80 -9.82 -14.31
C ASP A 86 -19.90 -8.36 -14.77
N THR A 87 -19.19 -7.45 -14.09
CA THR A 87 -19.06 -6.05 -14.51
C THR A 87 -17.73 -5.79 -15.22
N LEU A 88 -17.77 -4.93 -16.25
CA LEU A 88 -16.57 -4.38 -16.88
C LEU A 88 -15.95 -3.36 -15.94
N GLN A 89 -14.69 -3.59 -15.54
CA GLN A 89 -14.00 -2.72 -14.58
C GLN A 89 -12.66 -2.27 -15.14
N HIS A 90 -12.59 -1.02 -15.62
CA HIS A 90 -11.35 -0.42 -16.13
C HIS A 90 -10.71 0.55 -15.13
N LYS A 91 -11.52 1.24 -14.32
CA LYS A 91 -11.03 2.23 -13.35
C LYS A 91 -10.27 1.60 -12.19
N LEU A 92 -10.75 0.46 -11.69
CA LEU A 92 -10.18 -0.21 -10.53
C LEU A 92 -8.80 -0.84 -10.81
N PRO A 93 -8.61 -1.58 -11.92
CA PRO A 93 -7.29 -2.10 -12.26
C PRO A 93 -6.27 -0.99 -12.58
N LEU A 94 -6.72 0.11 -13.20
CA LEU A 94 -5.84 1.25 -13.46
C LEU A 94 -5.36 1.90 -12.15
N TYR A 95 -6.25 2.03 -11.16
CA TYR A 95 -5.88 2.49 -9.82
C TYR A 95 -4.83 1.57 -9.17
N TRP A 96 -4.99 0.24 -9.26
CA TRP A 96 -4.00 -0.70 -8.71
C TRP A 96 -2.66 -0.66 -9.43
N ILE A 97 -2.64 -0.41 -10.76
CA ILE A 97 -1.39 -0.21 -11.51
C ILE A 97 -0.69 1.07 -11.02
N LEU A 98 -1.42 2.17 -10.87
CA LEU A 98 -0.87 3.43 -10.35
C LEU A 98 -0.31 3.20 -8.94
N LEU A 99 -1.04 2.50 -8.08
CA LEU A 99 -0.59 2.17 -6.74
C LEU A 99 0.65 1.26 -6.75
N ALA A 100 0.75 0.30 -7.67
CA ALA A 100 1.92 -0.55 -7.81
C ALA A 100 3.17 0.23 -8.23
N ILE A 101 3.02 1.26 -9.08
CA ILE A 101 4.12 2.17 -9.43
C ILE A 101 4.58 2.92 -8.18
N VAL A 102 3.66 3.39 -7.34
CA VAL A 102 4.01 4.01 -6.06
C VAL A 102 4.76 3.01 -5.16
N CYS A 103 4.28 1.78 -5.04
CA CYS A 103 4.97 0.73 -4.27
C CYS A 103 6.38 0.43 -4.81
N TYR A 104 6.63 0.56 -6.11
CA TYR A 104 7.97 0.41 -6.69
C TYR A 104 8.95 1.46 -6.13
N PHE A 105 8.56 2.73 -6.15
CA PHE A 105 9.41 3.82 -5.59
C PHE A 105 9.62 3.68 -4.08
N LEU A 106 8.64 3.11 -3.40
CA LEU A 106 8.69 2.86 -1.97
C LEU A 106 9.38 1.54 -1.61
N SER A 107 9.93 0.83 -2.60
CA SER A 107 10.59 -0.47 -2.43
C SER A 107 9.72 -1.55 -1.75
N ASP A 108 8.39 -1.42 -1.80
CA ASP A 108 7.46 -2.43 -1.31
C ASP A 108 7.10 -3.41 -2.44
N TYR A 109 8.06 -4.30 -2.73
CA TYR A 109 7.95 -5.26 -3.83
C TYR A 109 6.85 -6.30 -3.64
N ILE A 110 6.48 -6.59 -2.39
CA ILE A 110 5.43 -7.57 -2.09
C ILE A 110 4.07 -6.98 -2.45
N SER A 111 3.77 -5.75 -1.98
CA SER A 111 2.54 -5.05 -2.41
C SER A 111 2.49 -4.85 -3.91
N LEU A 112 3.61 -4.47 -4.52
CA LEU A 112 3.73 -4.31 -5.97
C LEU A 112 3.33 -5.59 -6.71
N ALA A 113 3.88 -6.73 -6.33
CA ALA A 113 3.61 -8.00 -6.99
C ALA A 113 2.12 -8.36 -6.92
N PHE A 114 1.50 -8.25 -5.75
CA PHE A 114 0.08 -8.59 -5.58
C PHE A 114 -0.85 -7.60 -6.28
N LEU A 115 -0.59 -6.29 -6.21
CA LEU A 115 -1.39 -5.28 -6.90
C LEU A 115 -1.33 -5.44 -8.42
N MET A 116 -0.13 -5.71 -8.96
CA MET A 116 0.05 -5.98 -10.39
C MET A 116 -0.66 -7.26 -10.82
N MET A 117 -0.53 -8.36 -10.07
CA MET A 117 -1.26 -9.59 -10.36
C MET A 117 -2.77 -9.36 -10.37
N GLY A 118 -3.31 -8.68 -9.35
CA GLY A 118 -4.73 -8.36 -9.27
C GLY A 118 -5.21 -7.50 -10.45
N ALA A 119 -4.43 -6.49 -10.84
CA ALA A 119 -4.74 -5.61 -11.95
C ALA A 119 -4.74 -6.32 -13.31
N VAL A 120 -3.71 -7.11 -13.59
CA VAL A 120 -3.58 -7.86 -14.86
C VAL A 120 -4.72 -8.86 -15.00
N ILE A 121 -5.04 -9.62 -13.95
CA ILE A 121 -6.14 -10.59 -13.96
C ILE A 121 -7.47 -9.88 -14.20
N ALA A 122 -7.73 -8.77 -13.50
CA ALA A 122 -8.96 -8.02 -13.65
C ALA A 122 -9.12 -7.42 -15.06
N LEU A 123 -8.04 -6.97 -15.69
CA LEU A 123 -8.05 -6.50 -17.10
C LEU A 123 -8.22 -7.65 -18.09
N ALA A 124 -7.56 -8.78 -17.87
CA ALA A 124 -7.66 -9.95 -18.74
C ALA A 124 -9.11 -10.48 -18.81
N LYS A 125 -9.83 -10.49 -17.68
CA LYS A 125 -11.24 -10.90 -17.63
C LYS A 125 -12.22 -9.92 -18.28
N ASN A 126 -11.83 -8.67 -18.55
CA ASN A 126 -12.71 -7.73 -19.23
C ASN A 126 -12.99 -8.13 -20.70
N LYS A 127 -12.00 -8.73 -21.40
CA LYS A 127 -12.17 -9.21 -22.79
C LYS A 127 -13.26 -10.30 -22.94
N PRO A 128 -13.24 -11.42 -22.18
CA PRO A 128 -14.28 -12.44 -22.29
C PRO A 128 -15.66 -11.93 -21.83
N ILE A 129 -15.74 -11.06 -20.82
CA ILE A 129 -17.00 -10.44 -20.39
C ILE A 129 -17.59 -9.57 -21.51
N GLN A 130 -16.75 -8.81 -22.22
CA GLN A 130 -17.18 -8.01 -23.36
C GLN A 130 -17.69 -8.86 -24.52
N ALA A 131 -16.98 -9.95 -24.86
CA ALA A 131 -17.39 -10.88 -25.91
C ALA A 131 -18.72 -11.58 -25.59
N TYR A 132 -18.92 -12.02 -24.34
CA TYR A 132 -20.18 -12.61 -23.89
C TYR A 132 -21.36 -11.64 -24.01
N ARG A 133 -21.15 -10.37 -23.62
CA ARG A 133 -22.19 -9.33 -23.74
C ARG A 133 -22.50 -8.94 -25.19
N ALA A 134 -21.52 -9.02 -26.09
CA ALA A 134 -21.71 -8.74 -27.51
C ALA A 134 -22.53 -9.83 -28.21
N ASN A 135 -22.35 -11.10 -27.82
CA ASN A 135 -23.09 -12.24 -28.37
C ASN A 135 -24.53 -12.38 -27.83
N GLN A 136 -24.91 -11.61 -26.81
CA GLN A 136 -26.29 -11.56 -26.27
C GLN A 136 -27.14 -10.41 -26.84
N LYS A 137 -26.57 -9.56 -27.70
CA LYS A 137 -27.30 -8.54 -28.46
C LYS A 137 -27.62 -9.05 -29.85
#